data_AF-A0A371QI82-F1
#
_entry.id   AF-A0A371QI82-F1
#
_cell.length_a   1.000
_cell.length_b   1.000
_cell.length_c   1.000
_cell.angle_alpha   90.00
_cell.angle_beta   90.00
_cell.angle_gamma   90.00
#
_symmetry.space_group_name_H-M   'P 1'
#
loop_
_entity.id
_entity.type
_entity.pdbx_description
1 polymer ?
#
loop_
_entity_poly.entity_id
_entity_poly.type
_entity_poly.pdbx_seq_one_letter_code
_entity_poly.pdbx_strand_id
1 'polypeptide(L)' 'MKSLLIELKHQKAYHLIKQLEALDLIRVVENQPPGSQSLSKQFSGKLSKETANKMLSKVEKERDQWDKRLTY' A
#
# COMPACT_ATOMS: atom_id res chain seq x y z
N MET A 1 -10.76 -29.12 2.07
CA MET A 1 -9.72 -28.24 2.67
C MET A 1 -10.38 -27.43 3.77
N LYS A 2 -9.78 -27.34 4.96
CA LYS A 2 -10.34 -26.60 6.11
C LYS A 2 -9.34 -25.51 6.48
N SER A 3 -9.72 -24.25 6.30
CA SER A 3 -8.89 -23.09 6.62
C SER A 3 -9.18 -22.63 8.04
N LEU A 4 -8.11 -22.39 8.81
CA LEU A 4 -8.18 -21.83 10.15
C LEU A 4 -7.37 -20.53 10.16
N LEU A 5 -7.97 -19.45 10.64
CA LEU A 5 -7.29 -18.17 10.83
C LEU A 5 -6.73 -18.12 12.25
N ILE A 6 -5.43 -17.87 12.36
CA ILE A 6 -4.71 -17.86 13.64
C ILE A 6 -4.06 -16.49 13.81
N GLU A 7 -4.34 -15.83 14.92
CA GLU A 7 -3.68 -14.58 15.31
C GLU A 7 -2.44 -14.89 16.16
N LEU A 8 -1.28 -14.40 15.72
CA LEU A 8 -0.03 -14.56 16.47
C LEU A 8 0.11 -13.46 17.51
N LYS A 9 -0.15 -13.82 18.77
CA LYS A 9 -0.04 -12.89 19.92
C LYS A 9 1.39 -12.67 20.43
N HIS A 10 2.35 -13.48 19.96
CA HIS A 10 3.74 -13.41 20.43
C HIS A 10 4.72 -13.83 19.33
N GLN A 11 5.84 -13.13 19.17
CA GLN A 11 6.83 -13.42 18.12
C GLN A 11 7.37 -14.86 18.16
N LYS A 12 7.55 -15.44 19.35
CA LYS A 12 7.95 -16.86 19.51
C LYS A 12 7.00 -17.84 18.78
N ALA A 13 5.71 -17.51 18.68
CA ALA A 13 4.75 -18.36 17.97
C ALA A 13 4.98 -18.37 16.45
N TYR A 14 5.58 -17.31 15.89
CA TYR A 14 5.91 -17.26 14.47
C TYR A 14 6.93 -18.33 14.07
N HIS A 15 7.96 -18.53 14.90
CA HIS A 15 8.95 -19.58 14.65
C HIS A 15 8.32 -20.98 14.70
N LEU A 16 7.44 -21.22 15.67
CA LEU A 16 6.70 -22.47 15.80
C LEU A 16 5.87 -22.76 14.55
N ILE A 17 5.13 -21.77 14.05
CA ILE A 17 4.31 -21.90 12.84
C ILE A 17 5.17 -22.21 11.61
N LYS A 18 6.33 -21.57 11.46
CA LYS A 18 7.30 -21.91 10.39
C LYS A 18 7.83 -23.34 10.51
N GLN A 19 8.05 -23.83 11.72
CA GLN A 19 8.45 -25.21 11.93
C GLN A 19 7.34 -26.19 11.57
N LEU A 20 6.07 -25.89 11.87
CA LEU A 20 4.94 -26.71 11.43
C LEU A 20 4.75 -26.68 9.91
N GLU A 21 5.02 -25.55 9.26
CA GLU A 21 5.02 -25.44 7.80
C GLU A 21 6.13 -26.28 7.17
N ALA A 22 7.33 -26.29 7.76
CA ALA A 22 8.45 -27.13 7.29
C ALA A 22 8.14 -28.64 7.40
N LEU A 23 7.19 -29.02 8.24
CA LEU A 23 6.68 -30.39 8.38
C LEU A 23 5.47 -30.68 7.46
N ASP A 24 5.10 -29.74 6.59
CA ASP A 24 3.97 -29.81 5.65
C ASP A 24 2.58 -29.98 6.32
N LEU A 25 2.49 -29.71 7.64
CA LEU A 25 1.25 -29.90 8.41
C LEU A 25 0.27 -28.73 8.25
N ILE A 26 0.81 -27.53 8.02
CA ILE A 26 0.04 -26.31 7.82
C ILE A 26 0.66 -25.52 6.68
N ARG A 27 -0.17 -24.75 5.97
CA ARG A 27 0.29 -23.78 4.99
C ARG A 27 -0.01 -22.38 5.51
N VAL A 28 1.01 -21.54 5.67
CA VAL A 28 0.79 -20.16 6.08
C VAL A 28 0.25 -19.39 4.88
N VAL A 29 -1.03 -19.06 4.93
CA VAL A 29 -1.64 -18.17 3.93
C VAL A 29 -1.43 -16.75 4.45
N GLU A 30 -0.28 -16.16 4.13
CA GLU A 30 -0.08 -14.72 4.35
C GLU A 30 -1.11 -13.99 3.51
N ASN A 31 -2.16 -13.49 4.17
CA ASN A 31 -3.06 -12.50 3.60
C ASN A 31 -2.31 -11.17 3.60
N GLN A 32 -1.22 -11.08 2.82
CA GLN A 32 -0.68 -9.79 2.45
C GLN A 32 -1.82 -9.08 1.71
N PRO A 33 -2.32 -7.93 2.21
CA PRO A 33 -3.24 -7.14 1.42
C PRO A 33 -2.56 -6.94 0.07
N PRO A 34 -3.24 -7.20 -1.07
CA PRO A 34 -2.63 -7.17 -2.39
C PRO A 34 -1.82 -5.88 -2.47
N GLY A 35 -0.49 -6.06 -2.50
CA GLY A 35 0.46 -5.01 -2.15
C GLY A 35 0.09 -3.75 -2.89
N SER A 36 -0.06 -2.64 -2.14
CA SER A 36 -0.16 -1.27 -2.60
C SER A 36 0.28 -1.16 -4.06
N GLN A 37 -0.66 -1.30 -5.00
CA GLN A 37 -0.36 -1.03 -6.39
C GLN A 37 0.11 0.41 -6.39
N SER A 38 1.40 0.61 -6.67
CA SER A 38 1.98 1.95 -6.77
C SER A 38 1.00 2.78 -7.59
N LEU A 39 0.49 3.86 -7.01
CA LEU A 39 -0.53 4.69 -7.66
C LEU A 39 -0.08 5.06 -9.08
N SER A 40 1.24 5.23 -9.27
CA SER A 40 1.88 5.36 -10.58
C SER A 40 1.47 4.28 -11.59
N LYS A 41 1.47 2.99 -11.23
CA LYS A 41 0.99 1.88 -12.08
C LYS A 41 -0.52 1.91 -12.33
N GLN A 42 -1.32 2.39 -11.37
CA GLN A 42 -2.77 2.49 -11.52
C GLN A 42 -3.19 3.59 -12.51
N PHE A 43 -2.40 4.67 -12.57
CA PHE A 43 -2.67 5.83 -13.41
C PHE A 43 -1.80 5.92 -14.68
N SER A 44 -0.80 5.03 -14.84
CA SER A 44 -0.02 4.90 -16.08
C SER A 44 -0.93 4.67 -17.28
N GLY A 45 -0.94 5.65 -18.21
CA GLY A 45 -1.69 5.56 -19.47
C GLY A 45 -3.16 6.01 -19.41
N LYS A 46 -3.73 6.26 -18.23
CA LYS A 46 -5.12 6.77 -18.08
C LYS A 46 -5.22 8.29 -18.11
N LEU A 47 -4.12 8.99 -17.81
CA LEU A 47 -4.07 10.45 -17.79
C LEU A 47 -3.14 10.93 -18.91
N SER A 48 -3.68 11.70 -19.86
CA SER A 48 -2.85 12.38 -20.86
C SER A 48 -1.86 13.32 -20.16
N LYS A 49 -0.62 13.38 -20.66
CA LYS A 49 0.44 14.24 -20.10
C LYS A 49 -0.01 15.70 -19.99
N GLU A 50 -0.83 16.16 -20.92
CA GLU A 50 -1.38 17.52 -20.94
C GLU A 50 -2.35 17.77 -19.78
N THR A 51 -3.26 16.82 -19.50
CA THR A 51 -4.22 16.93 -18.40
C THR A 51 -3.51 16.86 -17.04
N ALA A 52 -2.52 15.99 -16.92
CA ALA A 52 -1.67 15.89 -15.73
C ALA A 52 -0.96 17.22 -15.44
N ASN A 53 -0.37 17.83 -16.47
CA ASN A 53 0.39 19.08 -16.33
C ASN A 53 -0.53 20.26 -15.97
N LYS A 54 -1.74 20.33 -16.54
CA LYS A 54 -2.75 21.34 -16.16
C LYS A 54 -3.21 21.21 -14.71
N MET A 55 -3.39 19.99 -14.21
CA MET A 55 -3.73 19.75 -12.80
C MET A 55 -2.60 20.15 -11.87
N LEU A 56 -1.35 19.77 -12.18
CA LEU A 56 -0.18 20.15 -11.39
C LEU A 56 -0.02 21.68 -11.34
N SER A 57 -0.12 22.36 -12.48
CA SER A 57 -0.06 23.83 -12.56
C SER A 57 -1.15 24.51 -11.73
N LYS A 58 -2.34 23.92 -11.63
CA LYS A 58 -3.43 24.46 -10.79
C LYS A 58 -3.10 24.33 -9.31
N VAL A 59 -2.62 23.16 -8.89
CA VAL A 59 -2.22 22.90 -7.50
C VAL A 59 -1.06 23.81 -7.08
N GLU A 60 -0.08 24.05 -7.96
CA GLU A 60 1.03 24.97 -7.68
C GLU A 60 0.54 26.42 -7.49
N LYS A 61 -0.38 26.89 -8.34
CA LYS A 61 -0.99 28.21 -8.17
C LYS A 61 -1.77 28.33 -6.86
N GLU A 62 -2.49 27.28 -6.47
CA GLU A 62 -3.19 27.26 -5.19
C GLU A 62 -2.18 27.30 -4.03
N ARG A 63 -1.09 26.53 -4.07
CA ARG A 63 -0.04 26.58 -3.03
C ARG A 63 0.61 27.95 -2.91
N ASP A 64 0.97 28.59 -4.02
CA ASP A 64 1.54 29.93 -4.05
C ASP A 64 0.58 30.98 -3.44
N GLN A 65 -0.72 30.86 -3.69
CA GLN A 65 -1.71 31.73 -3.07
C GLN A 65 -1.85 31.53 -1.56
N TRP A 66 -1.69 30.30 -1.07
CA TRP A 66 -1.73 30.01 0.35
C TRP A 66 -0.47 30.51 1.06
N ASP A 67 0.70 30.33 0.45
CA ASP A 67 1.98 30.81 0.96
C ASP A 67 2.00 32.35 1.10
N LYS A 68 1.50 33.06 0.08
CA LYS A 68 1.34 34.52 0.12
C LYS A 68 0.34 35.01 1.18
N ARG A 69 -0.66 34.20 1.53
CA ARG A 69 -1.62 34.51 2.61
C ARG A 69 -1.05 34.26 4.01
N LEU A 70 -0.04 33.40 4.13
CA LEU A 70 0.63 33.10 5.40
C LEU A 70 1.79 34.05 5.72
N THR A 71 2.18 34.91 4.77
CA THR A 71 3.33 35.83 4.89
C THR A 71 2.91 37.29 5.17
N TYR A 72 1.63 37.54 5.46
CA TYR A 72 1.07 38.81 5.95
C TYR A 72 0.41 38.59 7.31
#